data_AF-A0ABD2KU05-F1
#
_entry.id   AF-A0ABD2KU05-F1
#
_cell.length_a   1.000
_cell.length_b   1.000
_cell.length_c   1.000
_cell.angle_alpha   90.00
_cell.angle_beta   90.00
_cell.angle_gamma   90.00
#
_symmetry.space_group_name_H-M   'P 1'
#
loop_
_entity.id
_entity.type
_entity.pdbx_description
1 polymer ?
#
loop_
_entity_poly.entity_id
_entity_poly.type
_entity_poly.pdbx_seq_one_letter_code
_entity_poly.pdbx_strand_id
1 'polypeptide(L)'
;MAFQSLTQFCGILSTGTQFCGIPITGTQLYGIPITGTQFCGIPITGTQFYGILTTRTQFYGILITGTQFYGIPITDSIRRHSKYWDSILWYSNH
;
A
#
# COMPACT_ATOMS: atom_id res chain seq x y z
N MET A 1 -2.19 18.56 -1.66
CA MET A 1 -0.78 18.23 -1.95
C MET A 1 -0.76 16.87 -2.61
N ALA A 2 -0.73 16.82 -3.94
CA ALA A 2 -0.50 15.57 -4.66
C ALA A 2 1.01 15.35 -4.72
N PHE A 3 1.51 14.22 -4.19
CA PHE A 3 2.91 13.84 -4.38
C PHE A 3 3.11 13.49 -5.86
N GLN A 4 3.52 14.48 -6.66
CA GLN A 4 3.74 14.41 -8.11
C GLN A 4 5.22 14.19 -8.48
N SER A 5 5.98 13.52 -7.61
CA SER A 5 7.39 13.22 -7.86
C SER A 5 7.58 11.72 -7.70
N LEU A 6 8.51 11.12 -8.46
CA LEU A 6 9.08 9.80 -8.18
C LEU A 6 9.68 9.84 -6.76
N THR A 7 8.83 9.64 -5.75
CA THR A 7 9.22 9.71 -4.35
C THR A 7 9.48 8.30 -3.86
N GLN A 8 10.70 8.11 -3.40
CA GLN A 8 11.13 6.89 -2.74
C GLN A 8 11.00 7.10 -1.24
N PHE A 9 10.35 6.18 -0.55
CA PHE A 9 10.35 6.14 0.90
C PHE A 9 10.96 4.83 1.39
N CYS A 10 11.85 4.93 2.37
CA CYS A 10 12.54 3.79 2.97
C CYS A 10 12.41 3.86 4.49
N GLY A 11 12.06 2.74 5.13
CA GLY A 11 12.11 2.59 6.59
C GLY A 11 11.09 3.44 7.36
N ILE A 12 10.01 3.89 6.72
CA ILE A 12 8.95 4.64 7.42
C ILE A 12 8.15 3.67 8.30
N LEU A 13 7.92 4.04 9.55
CA LEU A 13 6.97 3.36 10.43
C LEU A 13 5.66 4.14 10.46
N SER A 14 4.55 3.48 10.09
CA SER A 14 3.21 4.05 10.23
C SER A 14 2.40 3.22 11.22
N THR A 15 1.97 3.83 12.32
CA THR A 15 1.16 3.16 13.34
C THR A 15 -0.09 3.96 13.67
N GLY A 16 -1.26 3.31 13.67
CA GLY A 16 -2.53 3.93 14.08
C GLY A 16 -2.99 5.10 13.19
N THR A 17 -2.58 5.11 11.93
CA THR A 17 -2.86 6.20 10.99
C THR A 17 -4.13 5.97 10.18
N GLN A 18 -4.82 7.05 9.81
CA GLN A 18 -5.93 7.01 8.86
C GLN A 18 -5.59 7.88 7.65
N PHE A 19 -5.69 7.31 6.46
CA PHE A 19 -5.51 8.02 5.20
C PHE A 19 -6.80 7.96 4.39
N CYS A 20 -7.30 9.13 3.97
CA CYS A 20 -8.54 9.25 3.22
C CYS A 20 -8.35 10.14 1.99
N GLY A 21 -8.71 9.64 0.80
CA GLY A 21 -8.77 10.44 -0.43
C GLY A 21 -7.43 10.95 -0.97
N ILE A 22 -6.30 10.42 -0.49
CA ILE A 22 -4.96 10.84 -0.92
C ILE A 22 -4.54 10.00 -2.13
N PRO A 23 -4.42 10.57 -3.35
CA PRO A 23 -3.91 9.83 -4.50
C PRO A 23 -2.41 9.54 -4.34
N ILE A 24 -2.02 8.29 -4.60
CA ILE A 24 -0.63 7.85 -4.58
C ILE A 24 -0.26 7.43 -6.00
N THR A 25 0.67 8.14 -6.63
CA THR A 25 1.05 7.90 -8.02
C THR A 25 2.56 7.84 -8.16
N GLY A 26 3.11 6.80 -8.80
CA GLY A 26 4.53 6.76 -9.15
C GLY A 26 5.50 6.67 -7.97
N THR A 27 5.10 6.11 -6.83
CA THR A 27 5.96 6.00 -5.64
C THR A 27 6.61 4.62 -5.51
N GLN A 28 7.82 4.58 -4.95
CA GLN A 28 8.49 3.32 -4.60
C GLN A 28 8.71 3.27 -3.09
N LEU A 29 8.33 2.15 -2.47
CA LEU A 29 8.29 1.99 -1.02
C LEU A 29 9.11 0.76 -0.62
N TYR A 30 10.07 0.95 0.28
CA TYR A 30 11.00 -0.09 0.72
C TYR A 30 10.98 -0.26 2.23
N GLY A 31 10.78 -1.49 2.71
CA GLY A 31 10.99 -1.85 4.11
C GLY A 31 10.09 -1.12 5.10
N ILE A 32 8.83 -0.89 4.74
CA ILE A 32 7.88 -0.08 5.54
C ILE A 32 7.01 -1.01 6.41
N PRO A 33 7.15 -0.96 7.74
CA PRO A 33 6.17 -1.53 8.65
C PRO A 33 4.94 -0.62 8.80
N ILE A 34 3.76 -1.18 8.53
CA ILE A 34 2.45 -0.54 8.67
C ILE A 34 1.62 -1.36 9.65
N THR A 35 1.20 -0.73 10.74
CA THR A 35 0.45 -1.41 11.82
C THR A 35 -0.79 -0.62 12.21
N GLY A 36 -1.97 -1.24 12.11
CA GLY A 36 -3.22 -0.63 12.56
C GLY A 36 -3.66 0.58 11.73
N THR A 37 -3.27 0.64 10.47
CA THR A 37 -3.60 1.75 9.56
C THR A 37 -4.89 1.48 8.79
N GLN A 38 -5.70 2.51 8.58
CA GLN A 38 -6.90 2.45 7.72
C GLN A 38 -6.72 3.35 6.51
N PHE A 39 -7.06 2.84 5.34
CA PHE A 39 -6.98 3.57 4.08
C PHE A 39 -8.36 3.55 3.40
N CYS A 40 -8.89 4.73 3.07
CA CYS A 40 -10.24 4.89 2.53
C CYS A 40 -10.24 5.76 1.26
N GLY A 41 -10.81 5.25 0.16
CA GLY A 41 -11.04 6.05 -1.06
C GLY A 41 -9.76 6.53 -1.73
N ILE A 42 -8.68 5.76 -1.65
CA ILE A 42 -7.36 6.13 -2.17
C ILE A 42 -7.15 5.49 -3.55
N PRO A 43 -6.89 6.27 -4.61
CA PRO A 43 -6.40 5.73 -5.87
C PRO A 43 -4.86 5.58 -5.80
N ILE A 44 -4.39 4.38 -6.11
CA ILE A 44 -2.96 4.00 -6.14
C ILE A 44 -2.62 3.61 -7.57
N THR A 45 -1.70 4.32 -8.22
CA THR A 45 -1.29 4.04 -9.59
C THR A 45 0.23 3.98 -9.77
N GLY A 46 0.71 3.01 -10.57
CA GLY A 46 2.13 2.94 -10.96
C GLY A 46 3.10 2.84 -9.79
N THR A 47 2.74 2.09 -8.76
CA THR A 47 3.41 2.11 -7.44
C THR A 47 4.13 0.79 -7.20
N GLN A 48 5.32 0.83 -6.62
CA GLN A 48 6.08 -0.40 -6.32
C GLN A 48 6.38 -0.50 -4.82
N PHE A 49 6.10 -1.66 -4.26
CA PHE A 49 6.27 -1.95 -2.84
C PHE A 49 7.24 -3.11 -2.67
N TYR A 50 8.24 -2.94 -1.83
CA TYR A 50 9.28 -3.93 -1.55
C TYR A 50 9.42 -4.12 -0.04
N GLY A 51 9.28 -5.34 0.46
CA GLY A 51 9.55 -5.64 1.87
C GLY A 51 8.62 -4.92 2.85
N ILE A 52 7.36 -4.68 2.46
CA ILE A 52 6.37 -4.04 3.34
C ILE A 52 5.84 -5.08 4.31
N LEU A 53 5.81 -4.75 5.59
CA LEU A 53 5.13 -5.56 6.60
C LEU A 53 3.82 -4.87 6.96
N THR A 54 2.69 -5.51 6.67
CA THR A 54 1.37 -4.96 7.02
C THR A 54 0.70 -5.84 8.05
N THR A 55 0.32 -5.24 9.19
CA THR A 55 -0.43 -5.91 10.25
C THR A 55 -1.67 -5.09 10.61
N ARG A 56 -2.82 -5.75 10.80
CA ARG A 56 -4.09 -5.10 11.18
C ARG A 56 -4.48 -3.89 10.31
N THR A 57 -4.19 -3.96 9.01
CA THR A 57 -4.42 -2.85 8.08
C THR A 57 -5.77 -3.03 7.36
N GLN A 58 -6.54 -1.97 7.20
CA GLN A 58 -7.86 -2.02 6.54
C GLN A 58 -7.89 -1.13 5.30
N PHE A 59 -8.44 -1.64 4.21
CA PHE A 59 -8.53 -0.94 2.93
C PHE A 59 -10.00 -0.89 2.47
N TYR A 60 -10.57 0.30 2.34
CA TYR A 60 -11.93 0.56 1.90
C TYR A 60 -11.94 1.41 0.63
N GLY A 61 -12.59 0.93 -0.44
CA GLY A 61 -12.77 1.73 -1.67
C GLY A 61 -11.47 2.18 -2.34
N ILE A 62 -10.42 1.35 -2.28
CA ILE A 62 -9.13 1.64 -2.91
C ILE A 62 -9.11 1.14 -4.35
N LEU A 63 -8.70 2.01 -5.27
CA LEU A 63 -8.48 1.65 -6.67
C LEU A 63 -6.99 1.46 -6.89
N ILE A 64 -6.54 0.26 -7.27
CA ILE A 64 -5.12 -0.05 -7.46
C ILE A 64 -4.86 -0.42 -8.92
N THR A 65 -4.04 0.34 -9.63
CA THR A 65 -3.70 0.05 -11.05
C THR A 65 -2.19 0.13 -11.30
N GLY A 66 -1.63 -0.89 -11.97
CA GLY A 66 -0.20 -0.93 -12.28
C GLY A 66 0.69 -0.94 -11.04
N THR A 67 0.23 -1.56 -9.96
CA THR A 67 0.96 -1.65 -8.68
C THR A 67 1.58 -3.03 -8.52
N GLN A 68 2.83 -3.07 -8.08
CA GLN A 68 3.59 -4.30 -7.90
C GLN A 68 4.05 -4.42 -6.44
N PHE A 69 3.95 -5.64 -5.90
CA PHE A 69 4.33 -5.94 -4.53
C PHE A 69 5.37 -7.06 -4.51
N TYR A 70 6.50 -6.83 -3.85
CA TYR A 70 7.64 -7.74 -3.77
C TYR A 70 7.99 -8.05 -2.31
N GLY A 71 8.03 -9.34 -1.95
CA GLY A 71 8.49 -9.80 -0.63
C GLY A 71 7.68 -9.24 0.53
N ILE A 72 6.36 -9.34 0.46
CA ILE A 72 5.44 -8.76 1.46
C ILE A 72 4.92 -9.85 2.37
N PRO A 73 5.46 -10.00 3.60
CA PRO A 73 4.82 -10.80 4.62
C PRO A 73 3.50 -10.15 5.01
N ILE A 74 2.38 -10.77 4.62
CA ILE A 74 1.05 -10.41 5.08
C ILE A 74 0.81 -11.18 6.36
N THR A 75 1.02 -10.54 7.51
CA THR A 75 0.82 -11.16 8.82
C THR A 75 -0.41 -10.53 9.47
N ASP A 76 -1.51 -11.29 9.39
CA ASP A 76 -2.79 -11.06 10.06
C ASP A 76 -3.67 -9.88 9.57
N SER A 77 -4.92 -10.26 9.25
CA SER A 77 -6.11 -9.40 9.14
C SER A 77 -6.02 -8.18 8.22
N ILE A 78 -5.61 -8.36 6.95
CA ILE A 78 -5.91 -7.37 5.92
C ILE A 78 -7.39 -7.51 5.53
N ARG A 79 -8.23 -6.55 5.95
CA ARG A 79 -9.61 -6.45 5.44
C ARG A 79 -9.63 -5.61 4.17
N ARG A 80 -9.93 -6.27 3.05
CA ARG A 80 -10.06 -5.65 1.72
C ARG A 80 -11.54 -5.52 1.39
N HIS A 81 -12.04 -4.29 1.40
CA HIS A 81 -13.39 -3.98 0.93
C HIS A 81 -13.27 -3.06 -0.29
N SER A 82 -12.64 -3.59 -1.35
CA SER A 82 -12.57 -2.88 -2.63
C SER A 82 -12.73 -3.83 -3.81
N LYS A 83 -13.23 -3.27 -4.90
CA LYS A 83 -13.73 -3.97 -6.08
C LYS A 83 -12.66 -4.23 -7.15
N TYR A 84 -11.43 -3.73 -6.98
CA TYR A 84 -10.40 -3.70 -8.02
C TYR A 84 -8.99 -4.05 -7.49
N TRP A 85 -8.83 -5.28 -6.99
CA TRP A 85 -7.52 -5.83 -6.59
C TRP A 85 -6.88 -6.69 -7.70
N ASP A 86 -7.59 -6.96 -8.79
CA ASP A 86 -7.22 -7.95 -9.81
C ASP A 86 -5.99 -7.55 -10.65
N SER A 87 -5.66 -6.27 -10.70
CA SER A 87 -4.48 -5.73 -11.43
C SER A 87 -3.18 -5.75 -10.62
N ILE A 88 -3.16 -6.44 -9.49
CA ILE A 88 -2.03 -6.44 -8.56
C ILE A 88 -1.14 -7.65 -8.80
N LEU A 89 0.13 -7.38 -9.10
CA LEU A 89 1.14 -8.41 -9.24
C LEU A 89 1.84 -8.61 -7.90
N TRP A 90 1.68 -9.81 -7.34
CA TRP A 90 2.34 -10.25 -6.11
C TRP A 90 3.54 -11.14 -6.45
N TYR A 91 4.72 -10.69 -6.08
CA TYR A 91 5.96 -11.45 -6.16
C TYR A 91 6.40 -11.79 -4.74
N SER A 92 5.91 -12.91 -4.21
CA SER A 92 6.38 -13.45 -2.94
C SER A 92 7.63 -14.28 -3.20
N ASN A 93 8.75 -13.95 -2.56
CA ASN A 93 9.82 -14.93 -2.38
C ASN A 93 9.37 -15.85 -1.23
N HIS A 94 9.40 -17.15 -1.50
CA HIS A 94 9.00 -18.19 -0.57
C HIS A 94 9.93 -18.25 0.66
#